data_AF-A0A8H5L7I7-F1
#
_entry.id   AF-A0A8H5L7I7-F1
#
_cell.length_a   1.000
_cell.length_b   1.000
_cell.length_c   1.000
_cell.angle_alpha   90.00
_cell.angle_beta   90.00
_cell.angle_gamma   90.00
#
_symmetry.space_group_name_H-M   'P 1'
#
loop_
_entity.id
_entity.type
_entity.pdbx_description
1 polymer ?
#
loop_
_entity_poly.entity_id
_entity_poly.type
_entity_poly.pdbx_seq_one_letter_code
_entity_poly.pdbx_strand_id
1 'polypeptide(L)'
;MANSPTIHSTLSVVSGQLCFGSLHNIWFGSSAITQGLPVAPPHPSGTVQAHSINYNIAAQNGIWNVYKLVISETSDAVAWFVTHADIDPRQEVDQILRISGSPYEPDHGSTMNSDITSQAGVFVVNRYDWGYYDERCLDEIGEGQEEGDDDALANSNSLGLVDRSVAQEMVQQWQGQRPSKRDSTEHGVWLYIPYGEYMFGRFGFNDTHTAARSFLFFSGGTEFTRTSFLGILGTLREYMTPKERFGRQLLEGVDFSGMGMVRDMISCREVSPPPPPELLGPYDPSDYILREQDIEALRSYSEEQASQPDAEPTIHGFIDPWKQPLFDLVNEGRD
;
A
#
# COMPACT_ATOMS: atom_id res chain seq x y z
N MET A 1 -2.69 21.97 23.59
CA MET A 1 -2.70 20.82 22.66
C MET A 1 -2.75 21.37 21.24
N ALA A 2 -2.05 20.75 20.29
CA ALA A 2 -2.00 21.26 18.93
C ALA A 2 -3.27 20.82 18.16
N ASN A 3 -3.93 21.77 17.48
CA ASN A 3 -5.08 21.49 16.62
C ASN A 3 -4.67 21.18 15.17
N SER A 4 -3.38 21.30 14.87
CA SER A 4 -2.81 21.20 13.54
C SER A 4 -1.53 20.35 13.59
N PRO A 5 -1.28 19.48 12.58
CA PRO A 5 -0.07 18.69 12.51
C PRO A 5 1.20 19.53 12.55
N THR A 6 2.24 19.01 13.21
CA THR A 6 3.55 19.66 13.28
C THR A 6 4.32 19.44 11.98
N ILE A 7 4.69 20.51 11.29
CA ILE A 7 5.58 20.44 10.12
C ILE A 7 6.98 20.07 10.59
N HIS A 8 7.53 18.97 10.07
CA HIS A 8 8.88 18.49 10.37
C HIS A 8 9.93 19.25 9.57
N SER A 9 9.70 19.38 8.27
CA SER A 9 10.54 20.10 7.31
C SER A 9 9.71 20.53 6.10
N THR A 10 10.33 21.21 5.16
CA THR A 10 9.68 21.68 3.92
C THR A 10 10.53 21.35 2.71
N LEU A 11 9.86 21.14 1.57
CA LEU A 11 10.43 20.89 0.25
C LEU A 11 9.86 21.91 -0.75
N SER A 12 10.71 22.60 -1.50
CA SER A 12 10.33 23.57 -2.53
C SER A 12 10.38 22.93 -3.91
N VAL A 13 9.22 22.83 -4.58
CA VAL A 13 9.07 22.35 -5.95
C VAL A 13 8.97 23.55 -6.89
N VAL A 14 9.94 23.67 -7.79
CA VAL A 14 10.07 24.79 -8.75
C VAL A 14 9.98 24.33 -10.20
N SER A 15 10.37 23.09 -10.47
CA SER A 15 10.38 22.50 -11.81
C SER A 15 9.00 22.03 -12.29
N GLY A 16 8.01 21.96 -11.39
CA GLY A 16 6.71 21.31 -11.61
C GLY A 16 6.79 19.79 -11.61
N GLN A 17 7.91 19.23 -11.16
CA GLN A 17 8.19 17.80 -11.22
C GLN A 17 8.97 17.31 -10.00
N LEU A 18 8.63 16.11 -9.54
CA LEU A 18 9.31 15.42 -8.45
C LEU A 18 9.92 14.11 -8.95
N CYS A 19 11.21 13.94 -8.72
CA CYS A 19 11.89 12.65 -8.82
C CYS A 19 11.84 11.93 -7.48
N PHE A 20 11.61 10.62 -7.47
CA PHE A 20 11.38 9.87 -6.24
C PHE A 20 11.95 8.44 -6.25
N GLY A 21 12.16 7.87 -5.06
CA GLY A 21 12.63 6.49 -4.86
C GLY A 21 14.03 6.41 -4.27
N SER A 22 14.72 5.31 -4.51
CA SER A 22 16.14 5.15 -4.15
C SER A 22 17.04 6.03 -5.04
N LEU A 23 18.33 6.12 -4.73
CA LEU A 23 19.27 7.02 -5.43
C LEU A 23 19.28 6.81 -6.94
N HIS A 24 19.38 5.55 -7.39
CA HIS A 24 19.36 5.20 -8.82
C HIS A 24 18.00 5.49 -9.47
N ASN A 25 16.89 5.30 -8.75
CA ASN A 25 15.56 5.65 -9.25
C ASN A 25 15.41 7.17 -9.46
N ILE A 26 15.89 7.98 -8.52
CA ILE A 26 15.90 9.46 -8.64
C ILE A 26 16.77 9.89 -9.81
N TRP A 27 17.95 9.27 -9.96
CA TRP A 27 18.86 9.53 -11.08
C TRP A 27 18.21 9.23 -12.43
N PHE A 28 17.58 8.06 -12.58
CA PHE A 28 16.81 7.72 -13.77
C PHE A 28 15.67 8.72 -14.00
N GLY A 29 14.90 9.02 -12.96
CA GLY A 29 13.78 9.96 -12.99
C GLY A 29 14.16 11.35 -13.50
N SER A 30 15.38 11.81 -13.22
CA SER A 30 15.87 13.13 -13.68
C SER A 30 15.82 13.28 -15.21
N SER A 31 16.00 12.19 -15.95
CA SER A 31 16.00 12.17 -17.42
C SER A 31 14.75 11.51 -18.02
N ALA A 32 14.01 10.73 -17.23
CA ALA A 32 12.80 10.04 -17.66
C ALA A 32 11.65 11.00 -18.02
N ILE A 33 10.70 10.48 -18.79
CA ILE A 33 9.43 11.16 -19.06
C ILE A 33 8.58 11.23 -17.79
N THR A 34 7.70 12.22 -17.72
CA THR A 34 6.77 12.38 -16.61
C THR A 34 5.80 11.21 -16.53
N GLN A 35 5.68 10.61 -15.34
CA GLN A 35 4.61 9.68 -14.99
C GLN A 35 3.28 10.42 -14.94
N GLY A 36 2.29 9.89 -15.65
CA GLY A 36 0.90 10.35 -15.61
C GLY A 36 -0.05 9.25 -15.17
N LEU A 37 -1.32 9.64 -15.02
CA LEU A 37 -2.46 8.74 -14.85
C LEU A 37 -3.25 8.67 -16.18
N PRO A 38 -3.81 7.50 -16.56
CA PRO A 38 -3.67 6.20 -15.90
C PRO A 38 -2.27 5.61 -16.08
N VAL A 39 -1.86 4.75 -15.14
CA VAL A 39 -0.63 3.96 -15.26
C VAL A 39 -0.90 2.73 -16.12
N ALA A 40 0.10 2.31 -16.90
CA ALA A 40 0.02 1.04 -17.61
C ALA A 40 -0.25 -0.11 -16.62
N PRO A 41 -1.04 -1.14 -17.01
CA PRO A 41 -1.28 -2.30 -16.16
C PRO A 41 0.03 -2.93 -15.67
N PRO A 42 0.03 -3.52 -14.47
CA PRO A 42 1.20 -4.21 -13.98
C PRO A 42 1.53 -5.41 -14.89
N HIS A 43 2.81 -5.77 -14.92
CA HIS A 43 3.31 -6.92 -15.66
C HIS A 43 3.85 -7.98 -14.69
N PRO A 44 3.84 -9.26 -15.08
CA PRO A 44 4.53 -10.29 -14.32
C PRO A 44 6.03 -10.00 -14.23
N SER A 45 6.58 -10.11 -13.03
CA SER A 45 8.01 -10.02 -12.73
C SER A 45 8.36 -11.15 -11.76
N GLY A 46 8.84 -12.28 -12.30
CA GLY A 46 9.06 -13.50 -11.53
C GLY A 46 7.75 -14.04 -10.94
N THR A 47 7.63 -14.07 -9.61
CA THR A 47 6.44 -14.54 -8.89
C THR A 47 5.51 -13.42 -8.42
N VAL A 48 5.79 -12.17 -8.81
CA VAL A 48 5.06 -10.98 -8.38
C VAL A 48 4.60 -10.15 -9.57
N GLN A 49 3.66 -9.23 -9.34
CA GLN A 49 3.27 -8.21 -10.31
C GLN A 49 3.96 -6.89 -9.95
N ALA A 50 4.48 -6.20 -10.96
CA ALA A 50 5.13 -4.90 -10.81
C ALA A 50 4.69 -3.91 -11.89
N HIS A 51 4.71 -2.62 -11.58
CA HIS A 51 4.49 -1.55 -12.54
C HIS A 51 5.81 -1.04 -13.09
N SER A 52 5.83 -0.70 -14.39
CA SER A 52 6.94 0.05 -14.95
C SER A 52 6.76 1.53 -14.62
N ILE A 53 7.50 2.01 -13.63
CA ILE A 53 7.42 3.38 -13.11
C ILE A 53 8.58 4.23 -13.67
N ASN A 54 8.30 5.50 -13.98
CA ASN A 54 9.32 6.43 -14.50
C ASN A 54 10.09 7.22 -13.42
N TYR A 55 9.67 7.13 -12.16
CA TYR A 55 10.29 7.80 -11.00
C TYR A 55 10.40 9.33 -11.13
N ASN A 56 9.57 9.91 -11.99
CA ASN A 56 9.42 11.33 -12.25
C ASN A 56 7.94 11.61 -12.38
N ILE A 57 7.38 12.50 -11.57
CA ILE A 57 5.93 12.77 -11.56
C ILE A 57 5.68 14.27 -11.67
N ALA A 58 4.61 14.66 -12.37
CA ALA A 58 4.16 16.05 -12.34
C ALA A 58 3.75 16.41 -10.91
N ALA A 59 4.17 17.56 -10.42
CA ALA A 59 3.94 17.99 -9.04
C ALA A 59 3.52 19.45 -9.01
N GLN A 60 2.66 19.79 -8.06
CA GLN A 60 2.26 21.17 -7.83
C GLN A 60 3.46 22.00 -7.39
N ASN A 61 3.72 23.09 -8.10
CA ASN A 61 4.76 24.05 -7.74
C ASN A 61 4.45 24.73 -6.41
N GLY A 62 5.50 24.97 -5.62
CA GLY A 62 5.40 25.67 -4.34
C GLY A 62 6.04 24.88 -3.21
N ILE A 63 5.65 25.23 -1.99
CA ILE A 63 6.17 24.62 -0.77
C ILE A 63 5.34 23.39 -0.44
N TRP A 64 6.01 22.30 -0.14
CA TRP A 64 5.44 21.06 0.37
C TRP A 64 5.89 20.88 1.82
N ASN A 65 4.93 20.66 2.70
CA ASN A 65 5.17 20.39 4.12
C ASN A 65 5.38 18.89 4.32
N VAL A 66 6.44 18.54 5.04
CA VAL A 66 6.79 17.17 5.42
C VAL A 66 6.32 16.93 6.85
N TYR A 67 5.57 15.87 7.06
CA TYR A 67 5.01 15.48 8.36
C TYR A 67 5.50 14.10 8.75
N LYS A 68 6.01 13.98 9.98
CA LYS A 68 6.30 12.69 10.60
C LYS A 68 5.00 12.07 11.09
N LEU A 69 4.75 10.83 10.69
CA LEU A 69 3.67 10.00 11.22
C LEU A 69 4.24 9.02 12.24
N VAL A 70 3.59 8.94 13.40
CA VAL A 70 4.11 8.23 14.56
C VAL A 70 3.10 7.25 15.14
N ILE A 71 3.61 6.20 15.79
CA ILE A 71 2.78 5.35 16.65
C ILE A 71 2.28 6.21 17.81
N SER A 72 0.97 6.25 18.02
CA SER A 72 0.36 7.13 19.02
C SER A 72 0.82 6.84 20.45
N GLU A 73 1.18 5.59 20.75
CA GLU A 73 1.63 5.18 22.09
C GLU A 73 3.11 5.49 22.37
N THR A 74 3.99 5.34 21.38
CA THR A 74 5.46 5.43 21.59
C THR A 74 6.08 6.68 20.98
N SER A 75 5.36 7.36 20.07
CA SER A 75 5.87 8.44 19.22
C SER A 75 6.99 8.01 18.26
N ASP A 76 7.16 6.71 18.00
CA ASP A 76 8.13 6.21 17.03
C ASP A 76 7.67 6.51 15.60
N ALA A 77 8.61 6.90 14.74
CA ALA A 77 8.32 7.21 13.35
C ALA A 77 8.08 5.94 12.54
N VAL A 78 6.89 5.82 11.94
CA VAL A 78 6.49 4.64 11.16
C VAL A 78 6.13 4.96 9.72
N ALA A 79 5.84 6.23 9.43
CA ALA A 79 5.49 6.69 8.10
C ALA A 79 5.79 8.18 7.96
N TRP A 80 5.74 8.66 6.71
CA TRP A 80 5.90 10.06 6.36
C TRP A 80 4.77 10.49 5.44
N PHE A 81 4.27 11.70 5.65
CA PHE A 81 3.31 12.33 4.75
C PHE A 81 3.85 13.67 4.28
N VAL A 82 3.87 13.88 2.97
CA VAL A 82 4.35 15.11 2.35
C VAL A 82 3.20 15.69 1.54
N THR A 83 2.88 16.97 1.71
CA THR A 83 1.79 17.59 0.93
C THR A 83 2.02 19.06 0.68
N HIS A 84 1.53 19.55 -0.46
CA HIS A 84 1.56 20.96 -0.81
C HIS A 84 0.93 21.82 0.31
N ALA A 85 1.52 22.99 0.58
CA ALA A 85 1.18 23.82 1.73
C ALA A 85 -0.29 24.29 1.77
N ASP A 86 -0.95 24.36 0.62
CA ASP A 86 -2.36 24.76 0.49
C ASP A 86 -3.36 23.63 0.79
N ILE A 87 -2.89 22.41 1.08
CA ILE A 87 -3.74 21.23 1.27
C ILE A 87 -3.86 20.91 2.77
N ASP A 88 -5.08 20.60 3.24
CA ASP A 88 -5.27 20.07 4.60
C ASP A 88 -4.69 18.65 4.65
N PRO A 89 -3.60 18.43 5.40
CA PRO A 89 -2.92 17.14 5.39
C PRO A 89 -3.79 16.00 5.95
N ARG A 90 -4.75 16.29 6.83
CA ARG A 90 -5.62 15.26 7.43
C ARG A 90 -6.69 14.80 6.45
N GLN A 91 -7.28 15.72 5.71
CA GLN A 91 -8.31 15.38 4.71
C GLN A 91 -7.68 14.62 3.54
N GLU A 92 -6.50 15.05 3.10
CA GLU A 92 -5.82 14.44 1.97
C GLU A 92 -5.35 13.01 2.28
N VAL A 93 -4.74 12.79 3.45
CA VAL A 93 -4.30 11.42 3.82
C VAL A 93 -5.50 10.48 4.01
N ASP A 94 -6.60 10.96 4.59
CA ASP A 94 -7.85 10.19 4.72
C ASP A 94 -8.42 9.82 3.34
N GLN A 95 -8.43 10.76 2.39
CA GLN A 95 -8.84 10.49 1.00
C GLN A 95 -7.96 9.41 0.36
N ILE A 96 -6.63 9.52 0.46
CA ILE A 96 -5.71 8.52 -0.09
C ILE A 96 -5.96 7.16 0.54
N LEU A 97 -6.03 7.09 1.88
CA LEU A 97 -6.19 5.83 2.60
C LEU A 97 -7.52 5.16 2.29
N ARG A 98 -8.61 5.90 2.02
CA ARG A 98 -9.89 5.30 1.60
C ARG A 98 -9.80 4.58 0.25
N ILE A 99 -8.93 5.05 -0.64
CA ILE A 99 -8.75 4.48 -1.98
C ILE A 99 -7.69 3.38 -1.99
N SER A 100 -6.55 3.62 -1.34
CA SER A 100 -5.41 2.72 -1.33
C SER A 100 -4.58 2.91 -0.07
N GLY A 101 -4.89 2.11 0.95
CA GLY A 101 -4.15 2.01 2.21
C GLY A 101 -3.06 0.94 2.18
N SER A 102 -2.69 0.46 3.38
CA SER A 102 -1.71 -0.62 3.54
C SER A 102 -2.32 -1.95 3.10
N PRO A 103 -1.69 -2.72 2.19
CA PRO A 103 -2.20 -4.04 1.77
C PRO A 103 -2.35 -5.05 2.92
N TYR A 104 -1.75 -4.77 4.07
CA TYR A 104 -1.81 -5.62 5.27
C TYR A 104 -2.91 -5.22 6.25
N GLU A 105 -3.61 -4.10 6.01
CA GLU A 105 -4.77 -3.70 6.80
C GLU A 105 -6.08 -4.15 6.15
N PRO A 106 -7.13 -4.43 6.93
CA PRO A 106 -8.47 -4.59 6.37
C PRO A 106 -8.96 -3.29 5.71
N ASP A 107 -9.88 -3.41 4.76
CA ASP A 107 -10.44 -2.27 4.00
C ASP A 107 -9.32 -1.39 3.37
N HIS A 108 -8.28 -2.03 2.85
CA HIS A 108 -7.12 -1.34 2.26
C HIS A 108 -7.40 -0.72 0.89
N GLY A 109 -8.59 -0.92 0.32
CA GLY A 109 -8.91 -0.44 -1.02
C GLY A 109 -8.07 -1.13 -2.10
N SER A 110 -7.76 -0.42 -3.19
CA SER A 110 -6.97 -0.97 -4.29
C SER A 110 -5.48 -1.09 -3.92
N THR A 111 -4.89 -2.25 -4.19
CA THR A 111 -3.45 -2.51 -3.95
C THR A 111 -2.60 -2.27 -5.19
N MET A 112 -3.20 -2.07 -6.37
CA MET A 112 -2.52 -1.83 -7.64
C MET A 112 -3.12 -0.61 -8.34
N ASN A 113 -2.39 -0.05 -9.31
CA ASN A 113 -2.96 1.00 -10.16
C ASN A 113 -4.09 0.40 -11.01
N SER A 114 -5.25 1.04 -10.98
CA SER A 114 -6.45 0.60 -11.67
C SER A 114 -7.27 1.81 -12.11
N ASP A 115 -8.38 1.56 -12.80
CA ASP A 115 -9.35 2.61 -13.13
C ASP A 115 -9.88 3.31 -11.86
N ILE A 116 -10.04 2.58 -10.74
CA ILE A 116 -10.50 3.13 -9.47
C ILE A 116 -9.47 4.13 -8.93
N THR A 117 -8.20 3.74 -8.88
CA THR A 117 -7.15 4.63 -8.35
C THR A 117 -6.94 5.83 -9.27
N SER A 118 -6.95 5.61 -10.59
CA SER A 118 -6.85 6.67 -11.60
C SER A 118 -7.99 7.68 -11.50
N GLN A 119 -9.25 7.22 -11.36
CA GLN A 119 -10.41 8.09 -11.20
C GLN A 119 -10.41 8.87 -9.88
N ALA A 120 -9.80 8.32 -8.84
CA ALA A 120 -9.67 8.99 -7.55
C ALA A 120 -8.40 9.86 -7.44
N GLY A 121 -7.59 9.94 -8.49
CA GLY A 121 -6.33 10.70 -8.50
C GLY A 121 -5.26 10.10 -7.59
N VAL A 122 -5.27 8.78 -7.36
CA VAL A 122 -4.29 8.08 -6.53
C VAL A 122 -3.37 7.24 -7.40
N PHE A 123 -2.07 7.51 -7.31
CA PHE A 123 -1.03 6.69 -7.92
C PHE A 123 -0.36 5.81 -6.85
N VAL A 124 -0.39 4.51 -7.11
CA VAL A 124 0.07 3.46 -6.20
C VAL A 124 1.47 3.01 -6.58
N VAL A 125 2.40 3.04 -5.62
CA VAL A 125 3.75 2.51 -5.73
C VAL A 125 3.91 1.41 -4.68
N ASN A 126 4.13 0.17 -5.11
CA ASN A 126 4.28 -0.97 -4.23
C ASN A 126 5.74 -1.32 -3.97
N ARG A 127 5.95 -2.19 -2.99
CA ARG A 127 7.27 -2.69 -2.59
C ARG A 127 8.12 -3.26 -3.73
N TYR A 128 7.50 -3.72 -4.82
CA TYR A 128 8.16 -4.32 -5.98
C TYR A 128 8.37 -3.34 -7.14
N ASP A 129 7.91 -2.09 -7.00
CA ASP A 129 7.91 -1.12 -8.09
C ASP A 129 9.11 -0.16 -8.03
N TRP A 130 10.06 -0.35 -7.09
CA TRP A 130 11.21 0.54 -6.88
C TRP A 130 12.37 -0.14 -6.15
N GLY A 131 13.48 0.59 -5.97
CA GLY A 131 14.62 0.16 -5.18
C GLY A 131 15.28 -1.09 -5.77
N TYR A 132 15.49 -2.11 -4.94
CA TYR A 132 16.11 -3.38 -5.31
C TYR A 132 15.44 -4.07 -6.52
N TYR A 133 14.14 -3.87 -6.73
CA TYR A 133 13.40 -4.50 -7.82
C TYR A 133 13.51 -3.76 -9.16
N ASP A 134 14.26 -2.66 -9.19
CA ASP A 134 14.53 -1.87 -10.37
C ASP A 134 16.04 -1.63 -10.53
N GLU A 135 16.64 -2.16 -11.59
CA GLU A 135 18.09 -2.11 -11.81
C GLU A 135 18.52 -0.92 -12.68
N ARG A 136 17.58 -0.07 -13.15
CA ARG A 136 17.90 1.04 -14.04
C ARG A 136 18.78 2.05 -13.32
N CYS A 137 19.93 2.37 -13.92
CA CYS A 137 20.97 3.23 -13.36
C CYS A 137 21.60 2.72 -12.05
N LEU A 138 21.33 1.48 -11.63
CA LEU A 138 21.92 0.91 -10.43
C LEU A 138 23.43 0.70 -10.59
N ASP A 139 23.89 0.25 -11.75
CA ASP A 139 25.33 0.09 -12.03
C ASP A 139 26.11 1.41 -12.00
N GLU A 140 25.44 2.54 -12.28
CA GLU A 140 26.07 3.87 -12.34
C GLU A 140 26.16 4.53 -10.95
N ILE A 141 25.11 4.40 -10.14
CA ILE A 141 24.95 5.12 -8.88
C ILE A 141 25.13 4.21 -7.66
N GLY A 142 24.80 2.93 -7.79
CA GLY A 142 24.69 1.99 -6.68
C GLY A 142 23.56 2.34 -5.71
N GLU A 143 23.45 1.56 -4.64
CA GLU A 143 22.48 1.80 -3.56
C GLU A 143 22.94 2.92 -2.58
N GLY A 144 24.20 3.36 -2.72
CA GLY A 144 24.88 4.29 -1.82
C GLY A 144 25.76 3.58 -0.80
N GLN A 145 26.12 4.26 0.28
CA GLN A 145 26.89 3.65 1.36
C GLN A 145 26.09 2.54 2.06
N GLU A 146 26.76 1.43 2.34
CA GLU A 146 26.22 0.35 3.17
C GLU A 146 25.94 0.85 4.59
N GLU A 147 24.91 0.29 5.21
CA GLU A 147 24.55 0.60 6.58
C GLU A 147 25.44 -0.12 7.59
N GLY A 148 25.42 0.37 8.83
CA GLY A 148 26.02 -0.35 9.95
C GLY A 148 25.08 -1.45 10.48
N ASP A 149 25.58 -2.26 11.42
CA ASP A 149 24.84 -3.36 12.06
C ASP A 149 23.49 -2.93 12.70
N ASP A 150 23.29 -1.63 12.91
CA ASP A 150 22.11 -1.08 13.59
C ASP A 150 20.82 -1.10 12.75
N ASP A 151 20.88 -0.98 11.41
CA ASP A 151 19.72 -1.11 10.50
C ASP A 151 20.19 -1.48 9.09
N ALA A 152 20.43 -2.77 8.86
CA ALA A 152 20.94 -3.30 7.60
C ALA A 152 19.99 -3.07 6.40
N LEU A 153 18.74 -2.69 6.64
CA LEU A 153 17.73 -2.48 5.59
C LEU A 153 17.53 -1.00 5.27
N ALA A 154 18.36 -0.08 5.78
CA ALA A 154 18.04 1.34 5.63
C ALA A 154 18.02 1.84 4.18
N ASN A 155 18.80 1.23 3.28
CA ASN A 155 18.75 1.52 1.84
C ASN A 155 17.40 1.12 1.21
N SER A 156 16.71 0.15 1.80
CA SER A 156 15.42 -0.38 1.33
C SER A 156 14.21 0.23 2.04
N ASN A 157 14.40 0.80 3.24
CA ASN A 157 13.33 1.39 4.05
C ASN A 157 13.27 2.92 4.02
N SER A 158 13.99 3.51 3.05
CA SER A 158 14.02 4.94 2.82
C SER A 158 13.94 5.30 1.35
N LEU A 159 13.55 6.55 1.08
CA LEU A 159 13.55 7.10 -0.27
C LEU A 159 13.76 8.61 -0.24
N GLY A 160 14.11 9.17 -1.38
CA GLY A 160 14.13 10.62 -1.58
C GLY A 160 12.92 11.11 -2.37
N LEU A 161 12.51 12.34 -2.10
CA LEU A 161 11.67 13.16 -2.97
C LEU A 161 12.44 14.43 -3.31
N VAL A 162 12.68 14.69 -4.59
CA VAL A 162 13.57 15.77 -5.02
C VAL A 162 12.95 16.53 -6.19
N ASP A 163 13.03 17.85 -6.16
CA ASP A 163 12.69 18.66 -7.33
C ASP A 163 13.60 18.27 -8.50
N ARG A 164 12.99 18.07 -9.68
CA ARG A 164 13.73 17.55 -10.84
C ARG A 164 14.94 18.42 -11.22
N SER A 165 14.90 19.73 -11.00
CA SER A 165 15.97 20.64 -11.40
C SER A 165 17.31 20.38 -10.68
N VAL A 166 17.28 19.73 -9.52
CA VAL A 166 18.47 19.42 -8.71
C VAL A 166 18.64 17.93 -8.43
N ALA A 167 17.85 17.06 -9.08
CA ALA A 167 17.79 15.62 -8.77
C ALA A 167 19.17 14.94 -8.81
N GLN A 168 19.98 15.20 -9.83
CA GLN A 168 21.31 14.59 -9.97
C GLN A 168 22.32 15.11 -8.93
N GLU A 169 22.29 16.41 -8.65
CA GLU A 169 23.15 17.05 -7.63
C GLU A 169 22.86 16.46 -6.24
N MET A 170 21.57 16.33 -5.90
CA MET A 170 21.13 15.74 -4.63
C MET A 170 21.53 14.26 -4.51
N VAL A 171 21.39 13.48 -5.59
CA VAL A 171 21.85 12.07 -5.60
C VAL A 171 23.35 11.98 -5.30
N GLN A 172 24.17 12.81 -5.96
CA GLN A 172 25.62 12.82 -5.72
C GLN A 172 25.97 13.22 -4.28
N GLN A 173 25.26 14.20 -3.71
CA GLN A 173 25.45 14.61 -2.32
C GLN A 173 25.12 13.48 -1.34
N TRP A 174 24.05 12.73 -1.59
CA TRP A 174 23.58 11.65 -0.71
C TRP A 174 24.32 10.32 -0.90
N GLN A 175 24.93 10.08 -2.06
CA GLN A 175 25.63 8.83 -2.40
C GLN A 175 26.73 8.48 -1.39
N GLY A 176 27.46 9.48 -0.88
CA GLY A 176 28.51 9.32 0.12
C GLY A 176 28.01 9.20 1.57
N GLN A 177 26.70 9.20 1.80
CA GLN A 177 26.08 9.21 3.12
C GLN A 177 25.22 7.97 3.34
N ARG A 178 25.24 7.48 4.59
CA ARG A 178 24.31 6.45 5.04
C ARG A 178 22.87 6.98 4.95
N PRO A 179 21.90 6.19 4.45
CA PRO A 179 20.49 6.55 4.42
C PRO A 179 19.96 7.25 5.68
N SER A 180 20.28 6.70 6.86
CA SER A 180 19.86 7.26 8.16
C SER A 180 20.38 8.67 8.47
N LYS A 181 21.40 9.13 7.73
CA LYS A 181 22.09 10.42 7.91
C LYS A 181 21.93 11.38 6.73
N ARG A 182 21.17 11.00 5.70
CA ARG A 182 20.94 11.87 4.54
C ARG A 182 20.08 13.05 4.98
N ASP A 183 20.68 14.23 4.98
CA ASP A 183 19.99 15.46 5.36
C ASP A 183 18.99 15.91 4.29
N SER A 184 17.89 16.51 4.73
CA SER A 184 16.95 17.22 3.86
C SER A 184 17.49 18.62 3.53
N THR A 185 17.25 19.07 2.31
CA THR A 185 17.60 20.40 1.81
C THR A 185 16.33 21.11 1.33
N GLU A 186 16.47 22.35 0.85
CA GLU A 186 15.35 23.13 0.31
C GLU A 186 14.61 22.41 -0.81
N HIS A 187 15.31 21.67 -1.68
CA HIS A 187 14.76 21.08 -2.90
C HIS A 187 14.75 19.54 -2.88
N GLY A 188 15.12 18.92 -1.76
CA GLY A 188 15.06 17.47 -1.61
C GLY A 188 14.87 17.04 -0.17
N VAL A 189 13.99 16.08 0.08
CA VAL A 189 13.79 15.46 1.39
C VAL A 189 14.15 13.98 1.31
N TRP A 190 14.83 13.47 2.33
CA TRP A 190 15.07 12.04 2.52
C TRP A 190 14.14 11.52 3.62
N LEU A 191 13.31 10.53 3.28
CA LEU A 191 12.32 9.94 4.15
C LEU A 191 12.82 8.56 4.59
N TYR A 192 13.21 8.44 5.86
CA TYR A 192 13.73 7.21 6.45
C TYR A 192 12.77 6.67 7.51
N ILE A 193 12.41 5.38 7.41
CA ILE A 193 11.58 4.68 8.39
C ILE A 193 12.45 3.60 9.04
N PRO A 194 12.95 3.82 10.28
CA PRO A 194 13.83 2.89 10.95
C PRO A 194 13.23 1.49 11.05
N TYR A 195 14.02 0.46 10.71
CA TYR A 195 13.59 -0.95 10.76
C TYR A 195 12.35 -1.27 9.89
N GLY A 196 11.97 -0.37 8.98
CA GLY A 196 10.86 -0.58 8.09
C GLY A 196 11.14 -1.73 7.13
N GLU A 197 10.11 -2.52 6.83
CA GLU A 197 10.15 -3.52 5.77
C GLU A 197 8.94 -3.34 4.86
N TYR A 198 9.09 -3.75 3.60
CA TYR A 198 8.03 -3.70 2.59
C TYR A 198 7.47 -2.29 2.42
N MET A 199 8.20 -1.47 1.66
CA MET A 199 7.86 -0.06 1.55
C MET A 199 6.82 0.21 0.48
N PHE A 200 5.93 1.17 0.76
CA PHE A 200 4.84 1.57 -0.12
C PHE A 200 4.79 3.09 -0.25
N GLY A 201 4.41 3.57 -1.44
CA GLY A 201 4.18 4.97 -1.75
C GLY A 201 2.78 5.20 -2.32
N ARG A 202 2.13 6.30 -1.96
CA ARG A 202 0.86 6.73 -2.55
C ARG A 202 0.94 8.21 -2.86
N PHE A 203 0.84 8.57 -4.14
CA PHE A 203 0.68 9.97 -4.52
C PHE A 203 -0.81 10.31 -4.63
N GLY A 204 -1.22 11.44 -4.06
CA GLY A 204 -2.50 12.08 -4.33
C GLY A 204 -2.33 13.20 -5.35
N PHE A 205 -3.16 13.21 -6.38
CA PHE A 205 -3.20 14.22 -7.42
C PHE A 205 -4.27 15.29 -7.14
N ASN A 206 -4.10 16.44 -7.77
CA ASN A 206 -5.13 17.46 -7.84
C ASN A 206 -6.39 16.96 -8.56
N ASP A 207 -7.49 17.71 -8.44
CA ASP A 207 -8.82 17.30 -8.95
C ASP A 207 -8.87 17.11 -10.48
N THR A 208 -7.89 17.67 -11.21
CA THR A 208 -7.73 17.48 -12.67
C THR A 208 -6.81 16.32 -13.04
N HIS A 209 -6.23 15.62 -12.05
CA HIS A 209 -5.26 14.53 -12.19
C HIS A 209 -4.00 14.88 -13.01
N THR A 210 -3.62 16.16 -13.02
CA THR A 210 -2.50 16.66 -13.82
C THR A 210 -1.20 16.80 -13.03
N ALA A 211 -1.29 16.96 -11.71
CA ALA A 211 -0.13 17.12 -10.85
C ALA A 211 -0.38 16.51 -9.46
N ALA A 212 0.62 15.82 -8.93
CA ALA A 212 0.65 15.37 -7.55
C ALA A 212 0.65 16.59 -6.61
N ARG A 213 -0.08 16.49 -5.50
CA ARG A 213 -0.13 17.47 -4.40
C ARG A 213 0.19 16.86 -3.04
N SER A 214 0.36 15.54 -2.99
CA SER A 214 0.67 14.80 -1.77
C SER A 214 1.38 13.49 -2.06
N PHE A 215 2.11 12.99 -1.06
CA PHE A 215 2.78 11.70 -1.06
C PHE A 215 2.78 11.09 0.34
N LEU A 216 2.27 9.87 0.46
CA LEU A 216 2.32 9.05 1.67
C LEU A 216 3.35 7.94 1.49
N PHE A 217 4.30 7.84 2.42
CA PHE A 217 5.33 6.81 2.47
C PHE A 217 5.21 6.00 3.76
N PHE A 218 5.12 4.69 3.65
CA PHE A 218 4.91 3.81 4.80
C PHE A 218 5.47 2.40 4.58
N SER A 219 5.56 1.62 5.64
CA SER A 219 6.04 0.23 5.63
C SER A 219 4.90 -0.78 5.79
N GLY A 220 5.16 -2.06 5.54
CA GLY A 220 4.18 -3.12 5.76
C GLY A 220 3.74 -3.27 7.21
N GLY A 221 4.57 -2.82 8.16
CA GLY A 221 4.25 -2.77 9.59
C GLY A 221 3.47 -1.53 10.04
N THR A 222 3.11 -0.61 9.12
CA THR A 222 2.36 0.59 9.47
C THR A 222 0.88 0.25 9.69
N GLU A 223 0.42 0.37 10.93
CA GLU A 223 -1.00 0.25 11.31
C GLU A 223 -1.61 1.66 11.41
N PHE A 224 -2.40 2.07 10.43
CA PHE A 224 -3.01 3.41 10.37
C PHE A 224 -4.06 3.63 11.46
N THR A 225 -4.60 2.55 12.04
CA THR A 225 -5.45 2.59 13.24
C THR A 225 -4.70 2.95 14.52
N ARG A 226 -3.36 2.95 14.50
CA ARG A 226 -2.50 3.36 15.63
C ARG A 226 -1.55 4.50 15.29
N THR A 227 -1.43 4.83 14.00
CA THR A 227 -0.58 5.90 13.49
C THR A 227 -1.30 7.24 13.56
N SER A 228 -0.61 8.29 13.97
CA SER A 228 -1.11 9.67 14.04
C SER A 228 -0.07 10.67 13.53
N PHE A 229 -0.50 11.90 13.27
CA PHE A 229 0.44 13.01 13.08
C PHE A 229 1.14 13.35 14.39
N LEU A 230 2.44 13.64 14.35
CA LEU A 230 3.20 14.02 15.54
C LEU A 230 2.55 15.21 16.28
N GLY A 231 2.15 14.97 17.54
CA GLY A 231 1.52 15.95 18.42
C GLY A 231 0.00 16.08 18.31
N ILE A 232 -0.65 15.25 17.48
CA ILE A 232 -2.11 15.20 17.32
C ILE A 232 -2.70 14.00 18.06
N LEU A 233 -3.76 14.24 18.83
CA LEU A 233 -4.56 13.19 19.48
C LEU A 233 -5.62 12.71 18.48
N GLY A 234 -5.33 11.63 17.75
CA GLY A 234 -6.23 11.02 16.78
C GLY A 234 -5.46 10.25 15.71
N THR A 235 -5.89 9.02 15.44
CA THR A 235 -5.25 8.12 14.48
C THR A 235 -5.73 8.41 13.06
N LEU A 236 -4.98 7.94 12.07
CA LEU A 236 -5.28 8.16 10.65
C LEU A 236 -6.47 7.32 10.18
N ARG A 237 -6.76 6.21 10.86
CA ARG A 237 -7.97 5.41 10.69
C ARG A 237 -8.61 5.10 12.03
N GLU A 238 -9.93 4.93 12.03
CA GLU A 238 -10.64 4.42 13.18
C GLU A 238 -10.48 2.90 13.28
N TYR A 239 -10.22 2.42 14.49
CA TYR A 239 -10.26 1.00 14.76
C TYR A 239 -11.72 0.51 14.71
N MET A 240 -11.96 -0.52 13.90
CA MET A 240 -13.24 -1.25 13.88
C MET A 240 -12.99 -2.71 14.21
N THR A 241 -13.81 -3.26 15.11
CA THR A 241 -13.84 -4.69 15.36
C THR A 241 -14.31 -5.44 14.10
N PRO A 242 -13.98 -6.74 13.96
CA PRO A 242 -14.47 -7.54 12.83
C PRO A 242 -16.01 -7.51 12.69
N LYS A 243 -16.74 -7.48 13.80
CA LYS A 243 -18.21 -7.41 13.82
C LYS A 243 -18.74 -6.07 13.31
N GLU A 244 -18.17 -4.95 13.79
CA GLU A 244 -18.54 -3.61 13.32
C GLU A 244 -18.24 -3.43 11.83
N ARG A 245 -17.08 -3.90 11.39
CA ARG A 245 -16.69 -3.89 9.98
C ARG A 245 -17.66 -4.68 9.12
N PHE A 246 -17.98 -5.91 9.51
CA PHE A 246 -18.94 -6.74 8.79
C PHE A 246 -20.31 -6.07 8.71
N GLY A 247 -20.81 -5.52 9.83
CA GLY A 247 -22.06 -4.76 9.86
C GLY A 247 -22.07 -3.56 8.92
N ARG A 248 -20.97 -2.79 8.87
CA ARG A 248 -20.79 -1.66 7.95
C ARG A 248 -20.80 -2.14 6.49
N GLN A 249 -20.01 -3.16 6.16
CA GLN A 249 -19.89 -3.69 4.81
C GLN A 249 -21.21 -4.27 4.28
N LEU A 250 -22.04 -4.87 5.14
CA LEU A 250 -23.40 -5.29 4.78
C LEU A 250 -24.29 -4.10 4.39
N LEU A 251 -24.22 -3.00 5.12
CA LEU A 251 -24.97 -1.78 4.80
C LEU A 251 -24.46 -1.10 3.52
N GLU A 252 -23.17 -1.21 3.26
CA GLU A 252 -22.52 -0.72 2.03
C GLU A 252 -22.79 -1.62 0.81
N GLY A 253 -23.40 -2.80 1.01
CA GLY A 253 -23.73 -3.73 -0.07
C GLY A 253 -22.51 -4.45 -0.65
N VAL A 254 -21.47 -4.66 0.16
CA VAL A 254 -20.27 -5.41 -0.24
C VAL A 254 -20.65 -6.83 -0.66
N ASP A 255 -20.10 -7.29 -1.78
CA ASP A 255 -20.27 -8.66 -2.26
C ASP A 255 -19.36 -9.62 -1.50
N PHE A 256 -19.97 -10.53 -0.73
CA PHE A 256 -19.29 -11.58 0.03
C PHE A 256 -19.24 -12.93 -0.70
N SER A 257 -19.62 -13.00 -1.98
CA SER A 257 -19.62 -14.24 -2.77
C SER A 257 -18.23 -14.87 -2.94
N GLY A 258 -17.16 -14.09 -2.72
CA GLY A 258 -15.77 -14.51 -2.98
C GLY A 258 -15.40 -14.48 -4.47
N MET A 259 -16.33 -14.19 -5.38
CA MET A 259 -16.06 -14.18 -6.82
C MET A 259 -15.05 -13.12 -7.25
N GLY A 260 -15.00 -11.98 -6.55
CA GLY A 260 -13.95 -10.97 -6.74
C GLY A 260 -12.56 -11.53 -6.46
N MET A 261 -12.37 -12.15 -5.29
CA MET A 261 -11.09 -12.78 -4.91
C MET A 261 -10.67 -13.87 -5.90
N VAL A 262 -11.61 -14.70 -6.37
CA VAL A 262 -11.33 -15.74 -7.36
C VAL A 262 -10.87 -15.12 -8.68
N ARG A 263 -11.52 -14.05 -9.16
CA ARG A 263 -11.10 -13.35 -10.38
C ARG A 263 -9.71 -12.74 -10.23
N ASP A 264 -9.41 -12.14 -9.09
CA ASP A 264 -8.10 -11.57 -8.80
C ASP A 264 -7.02 -12.65 -8.79
N MET A 265 -7.27 -13.79 -8.12
CA MET A 265 -6.34 -14.93 -8.11
C MET A 265 -6.07 -15.51 -9.50
N ILE A 266 -7.11 -15.59 -10.34
CA ILE A 266 -6.97 -16.05 -11.73
C ILE A 266 -6.16 -15.03 -12.55
N SER A 267 -6.38 -13.73 -12.35
CA SER A 267 -5.63 -12.68 -13.04
C SER A 267 -4.15 -12.58 -12.64
N CYS A 268 -3.80 -13.05 -11.45
CA CYS A 268 -2.43 -13.05 -10.91
C CYS A 268 -1.56 -14.22 -11.39
N ARG A 269 -2.14 -15.25 -12.02
CA ARG A 269 -1.38 -16.40 -12.53
C ARG A 269 -1.30 -16.33 -14.05
N GLU A 270 -0.18 -16.77 -14.61
CA GLU A 270 -0.02 -17.09 -16.05
C GLU A 270 -0.92 -18.27 -16.50
N VAL A 271 -2.02 -18.50 -15.82
CA VAL A 271 -2.97 -19.55 -16.11
C VAL A 271 -3.95 -18.96 -17.09
N SER A 272 -3.69 -19.22 -18.38
CA SER A 272 -4.76 -19.13 -19.38
C SER A 272 -5.96 -19.90 -18.82
N PRO A 273 -7.19 -19.32 -18.86
CA PRO A 273 -8.36 -20.08 -18.45
C PRO A 273 -8.37 -21.41 -19.20
N PRO A 274 -8.77 -22.52 -18.56
CA PRO A 274 -8.85 -23.81 -19.23
C PRO A 274 -9.65 -23.66 -20.53
N PRO A 275 -9.25 -24.31 -21.63
CA PRO A 275 -10.01 -24.26 -22.87
C PRO A 275 -11.46 -24.72 -22.62
N PRO A 276 -12.44 -24.29 -23.44
CA PRO A 276 -13.86 -24.58 -23.22
C PRO A 276 -14.24 -26.02 -22.84
N PRO A 277 -13.62 -27.08 -23.39
CA PRO A 277 -13.93 -28.46 -22.98
C PRO A 277 -13.43 -28.85 -21.58
N GLU A 278 -12.52 -28.07 -20.98
CA GLU A 278 -11.98 -28.27 -19.62
C GLU A 278 -12.70 -27.40 -18.58
N LEU A 279 -13.64 -26.55 -19.00
CA LEU A 279 -14.50 -25.79 -18.08
C LEU A 279 -15.58 -26.71 -17.51
N LEU A 280 -15.48 -27.03 -16.22
CA LEU A 280 -16.39 -27.94 -15.52
C LEU A 280 -17.69 -27.28 -15.04
N GLY A 281 -17.82 -25.97 -15.19
CA GLY A 281 -18.99 -25.20 -14.78
C GLY A 281 -19.68 -24.46 -15.94
N PRO A 282 -20.78 -23.75 -15.66
CA PRO A 282 -21.38 -23.54 -14.35
C PRO A 282 -22.06 -24.80 -13.81
N TYR A 283 -21.83 -25.09 -12.52
CA TYR A 283 -22.45 -26.20 -11.81
C TYR A 283 -23.94 -25.90 -11.52
N ASP A 284 -24.78 -26.93 -11.55
CA ASP A 284 -26.18 -26.80 -11.17
C ASP A 284 -26.26 -26.51 -9.65
N PRO A 285 -27.23 -25.70 -9.16
CA PRO A 285 -27.46 -25.56 -7.73
C PRO A 285 -27.62 -26.90 -6.98
N SER A 286 -28.01 -27.98 -7.65
CA SER A 286 -28.02 -29.33 -7.07
C SER A 286 -26.63 -29.86 -6.71
N ASP A 287 -25.61 -29.36 -7.38
CA ASP A 287 -24.20 -29.74 -7.24
C ASP A 287 -23.47 -28.86 -6.20
N TYR A 288 -24.16 -27.88 -5.62
CA TYR A 288 -23.59 -27.04 -4.58
C TYR A 288 -23.35 -27.87 -3.31
N ILE A 289 -22.12 -27.80 -2.81
CA ILE A 289 -21.68 -28.53 -1.62
C ILE A 289 -22.47 -28.09 -0.38
N LEU A 290 -22.93 -26.83 -0.34
CA LEU A 290 -23.72 -26.27 0.74
C LEU A 290 -25.11 -25.88 0.25
N ARG A 291 -26.12 -26.34 0.97
CA ARG A 291 -27.52 -26.00 0.75
C ARG A 291 -27.94 -24.93 1.75
N GLU A 292 -29.03 -24.24 1.44
CA GLU A 292 -29.62 -23.21 2.31
C GLU A 292 -29.90 -23.73 3.73
N GLN A 293 -30.31 -24.99 3.84
CA GLN A 293 -30.55 -25.67 5.13
C GLN A 293 -29.26 -25.85 5.95
N ASP A 294 -28.12 -26.05 5.30
CA ASP A 294 -26.82 -26.18 5.97
C ASP A 294 -26.38 -24.81 6.52
N ILE A 295 -26.64 -23.73 5.78
CA ILE A 295 -26.38 -22.34 6.23
C ILE A 295 -27.25 -22.00 7.45
N GLU A 296 -28.53 -22.41 7.44
CA GLU A 296 -29.45 -22.18 8.55
C GLU A 296 -29.08 -23.00 9.81
N ALA A 297 -28.63 -24.25 9.62
CA ALA A 297 -28.08 -25.06 10.70
C ALA A 297 -26.81 -24.44 11.30
N LEU A 298 -25.93 -23.88 10.46
CA LEU A 298 -24.74 -23.15 10.90
C LEU A 298 -25.09 -21.90 11.71
N ARG A 299 -26.08 -21.13 11.27
CA ARG A 299 -26.59 -19.96 12.00
C ARG A 299 -27.11 -20.36 13.39
N SER A 300 -27.97 -21.38 13.44
CA SER A 300 -28.58 -21.88 14.67
C SER A 300 -27.53 -22.39 15.67
N TYR A 301 -26.52 -23.12 15.20
CA TYR A 301 -25.42 -23.59 16.03
C TYR A 301 -24.60 -22.44 16.64
N SER A 302 -24.34 -21.39 15.84
CA SER A 302 -23.59 -20.21 16.32
C SER A 302 -24.37 -19.42 17.38
N GLU A 303 -25.70 -19.32 17.23
CA GLU A 303 -26.59 -18.70 18.21
C GLU A 303 -26.68 -19.50 19.53
N GLU A 304 -26.69 -20.83 19.46
CA GLU A 304 -26.67 -21.70 20.65
C GLU A 304 -25.35 -21.63 21.42
N GLN A 305 -24.19 -21.58 20.74
CA GLN A 305 -22.89 -21.43 21.39
C GLN A 305 -22.69 -20.03 22.00
N ALA A 306 -23.14 -18.97 21.33
CA ALA A 306 -23.08 -17.60 21.86
C ALA A 306 -23.92 -17.40 23.13
N SER A 307 -24.85 -18.33 23.41
CA SER A 307 -25.73 -18.32 24.58
C SER A 307 -25.10 -19.01 25.81
N GLN A 308 -23.92 -19.63 25.68
CA GLN A 308 -23.23 -20.29 26.80
C GLN A 308 -22.20 -19.35 27.46
N PRO A 309 -22.30 -19.07 28.78
CA PRO A 309 -21.54 -17.98 29.41
C PRO A 309 -20.01 -18.14 29.48
N ASP A 310 -19.47 -19.34 29.20
CA ASP A 310 -18.05 -19.68 29.41
C ASP A 310 -17.41 -20.41 28.20
N ALA A 311 -18.09 -20.45 27.04
CA ALA A 311 -17.53 -21.09 25.86
C ALA A 311 -16.69 -20.07 25.07
N GLU A 312 -15.35 -20.13 25.18
CA GLU A 312 -14.50 -19.53 24.16
C GLU A 312 -14.85 -20.17 22.81
N PRO A 313 -15.21 -19.39 21.78
CA PRO A 313 -15.54 -19.92 20.47
C PRO A 313 -14.25 -20.41 19.82
N THR A 314 -13.86 -21.64 20.14
CA THR A 314 -12.68 -22.26 19.55
C THR A 314 -13.05 -22.71 18.16
N ILE A 315 -12.66 -21.90 17.17
CA ILE A 315 -12.69 -22.15 15.72
C ILE A 315 -12.24 -23.58 15.34
N HIS A 316 -11.47 -24.26 16.19
CA HIS A 316 -11.11 -25.67 16.04
C HIS A 316 -12.31 -26.63 15.91
N GLY A 317 -13.40 -26.42 16.66
CA GLY A 317 -14.60 -27.25 16.54
C GLY A 317 -15.32 -27.10 15.19
N PHE A 318 -15.15 -25.94 14.54
CA PHE A 318 -15.70 -25.65 13.22
C PHE A 318 -14.84 -26.21 12.09
N ILE A 319 -13.50 -26.19 12.20
CA ILE A 319 -12.60 -26.57 11.10
C ILE A 319 -12.39 -28.09 11.00
N ASP A 320 -12.31 -28.80 12.13
CA ASP A 320 -11.90 -30.22 12.13
C ASP A 320 -12.81 -31.17 11.32
N PRO A 321 -14.15 -31.01 11.33
CA PRO A 321 -15.04 -31.83 10.49
C PRO A 321 -14.89 -31.56 8.99
N TRP A 322 -14.37 -30.39 8.62
CA TRP A 322 -14.26 -29.92 7.23
C TRP A 322 -12.89 -30.20 6.63
N LYS A 323 -11.89 -30.50 7.46
CA LYS A 323 -10.53 -30.85 7.00
C LYS A 323 -10.53 -32.00 6.02
N GLN A 324 -11.21 -33.11 6.33
CA GLN A 324 -11.17 -34.29 5.48
C GLN A 324 -11.87 -34.06 4.13
N PRO A 325 -13.09 -33.51 4.06
CA PRO A 325 -13.73 -33.16 2.78
C PRO A 325 -12.93 -32.15 1.94
N LEU A 326 -12.29 -31.15 2.56
CA LEU A 326 -11.42 -30.19 1.84
C LEU A 326 -10.12 -30.85 1.34
N PHE A 327 -9.53 -31.77 2.11
CA PHE A 327 -8.35 -32.55 1.69
C PHE A 327 -8.66 -33.49 0.53
N ASP A 328 -9.83 -34.12 0.55
CA ASP A 328 -10.29 -34.99 -0.53
C ASP A 328 -10.52 -34.17 -1.82
N LEU A 329 -11.04 -32.94 -1.69
CA LEU A 329 -11.22 -31.99 -2.80
C LEU A 329 -9.90 -31.51 -3.44
N VAL A 330 -8.83 -31.33 -2.66
CA VAL A 330 -7.52 -30.90 -3.16
C VAL A 330 -6.76 -32.06 -3.85
N ASN A 331 -7.07 -33.32 -3.49
CA ASN A 331 -6.44 -34.50 -4.06
C ASN A 331 -7.09 -35.00 -5.37
N GLU A 332 -8.32 -34.58 -5.70
CA GLU A 332 -8.98 -34.92 -6.98
C GLU A 332 -8.46 -34.13 -8.19
N GLY A 333 -7.47 -33.24 -8.01
CA GLY A 333 -6.75 -32.53 -9.08
C GLY A 333 -5.57 -33.29 -9.70
N ARG A 334 -5.49 -34.61 -9.54
CA ARG A 334 -4.55 -35.48 -10.25
C ARG A 334 -5.25 -36.75 -10.70
N ASP A 335 -5.83 -36.68 -11.90
CA ASP A 335 -5.77 -37.75 -12.89
C ASP A 335 -5.82 -37.14 -14.30
#